data_AF-A0A8J6MAA2-F1
#
_entry.id   AF-A0A8J6MAA2-F1
#
_cell.length_a   1.000
_cell.length_b   1.000
_cell.length_c   1.000
_cell.angle_alpha   90.00
_cell.angle_beta   90.00
_cell.angle_gamma   90.00
#
_symmetry.space_group_name_H-M   'P 1'
#
loop_
_entity.id
_entity.type
_entity.pdbx_description
1 polymer ?
#
loop_
_entity_poly.entity_id
_entity_poly.type
_entity_poly.pdbx_seq_one_letter_code
_entity_poly.pdbx_strand_id
1 'polypeptide(L)'
;MTSDSTPAFEIEKEALKTEIETGIQSGVDHLENKAAKRKDGDKYHNTRHLLKQYRKVAYAIQISEADMNVRMEMEHGTRLSTLEVNAELAGVDLSGSKLEGYARTVIRSKNMLQIIDNALNTVRMDPDHGELMYQVLFLTYFSRKKPANREVILAELDRQGFPMSMVTYHSYLNMAIRAIDRILWGYTARDCMEIIKQFLP
;
A
#
# COMPACT_ATOMS: atom_id res chain seq x y z
N MET A 1 -7.31 54.08 56.02
CA MET A 1 -6.38 54.15 54.88
C MET A 1 -5.12 53.39 55.24
N THR A 2 -5.09 52.10 54.94
CA THR A 2 -3.86 51.29 54.99
C THR A 2 -3.58 50.94 53.54
N SER A 3 -2.53 51.53 52.97
CA SER A 3 -2.16 51.32 51.58
C SER A 3 -1.70 49.88 51.41
N ASP A 4 -2.49 49.07 50.71
CA ASP A 4 -2.01 47.80 50.12
C ASP A 4 -1.01 48.15 49.02
N SER A 5 0.20 48.48 49.43
CA SER A 5 1.35 48.58 48.54
C SER A 5 1.84 47.16 48.36
N THR A 6 1.25 46.45 47.42
CA THR A 6 1.82 45.18 46.92
C THR A 6 3.27 45.47 46.56
N PRO A 7 4.26 44.85 47.26
CA PRO A 7 5.66 45.16 47.04
C PRO A 7 5.99 44.99 45.57
N ALA A 8 6.75 45.91 44.98
CA ALA A 8 7.13 45.85 43.54
C ALA A 8 7.68 44.47 43.12
N PHE A 9 8.29 43.76 44.08
CA PHE A 9 8.76 42.38 43.93
C PHE A 9 7.66 41.34 43.67
N GLU A 10 6.47 41.49 44.25
CA GLU A 10 5.33 40.61 43.98
C GLU A 10 4.73 40.85 42.60
N ILE A 11 4.73 42.11 42.13
CA ILE A 11 4.29 42.49 40.78
C ILE A 11 5.26 41.90 39.73
N GLU A 12 6.57 41.99 39.96
CA GLU A 12 7.58 41.37 39.09
C GLU A 12 7.47 39.84 39.06
N LYS A 13 7.18 39.21 40.20
CA LYS A 13 7.00 37.76 40.30
C LYS A 13 5.75 37.29 39.53
N GLU A 14 4.64 38.00 39.63
CA GLU A 14 3.42 37.68 38.87
C GLU A 14 3.59 37.95 37.37
N ALA A 15 4.32 39.01 37.00
CA ALA A 15 4.64 39.29 35.60
C ALA A 15 5.50 38.17 34.98
N LEU A 16 6.53 37.72 35.70
CA LEU A 16 7.38 36.62 35.27
C LEU A 16 6.61 35.29 35.17
N LYS A 17 5.71 35.03 36.13
CA LYS A 17 4.83 33.85 36.10
C LYS A 17 3.91 33.87 34.89
N THR A 18 3.34 35.03 34.56
CA THR A 18 2.47 35.20 33.38
C THR A 18 3.23 35.02 32.08
N GLU A 19 4.47 35.50 31.99
CA GLU A 19 5.33 35.33 30.82
C GLU A 19 5.70 33.85 30.59
N ILE A 20 6.01 33.12 31.67
CA ILE A 20 6.27 31.68 31.62
C ILE A 20 5.01 30.91 31.18
N GLU A 21 3.85 31.20 31.79
CA GLU A 21 2.57 30.56 31.43
C GLU A 21 2.21 30.81 29.95
N THR A 22 2.40 32.04 29.47
CA THR A 22 2.14 32.41 28.07
C THR A 22 3.11 31.71 27.10
N GLY A 23 4.39 31.61 27.48
CA GLY A 23 5.41 30.89 26.70
C GLY A 23 5.12 29.38 26.62
N ILE A 24 4.67 28.77 27.72
CA ILE A 24 4.24 27.38 27.76
C ILE A 24 3.00 27.17 26.89
N GLN A 25 1.98 28.01 27.02
CA GLN A 25 0.75 27.89 26.22
C GLN A 25 1.04 28.04 24.73
N SER A 26 1.86 29.03 24.35
CA SER A 26 2.29 29.20 22.95
C SER A 26 3.05 27.96 22.43
N GLY A 27 3.91 27.37 23.27
CA GLY A 27 4.59 26.12 22.96
C GLY A 27 3.65 24.94 22.75
N VAL A 28 2.63 24.80 23.60
CA VAL A 28 1.58 23.78 23.48
C VAL A 28 0.77 23.99 22.20
N ASP A 29 0.34 25.22 21.90
CA ASP A 29 -0.41 25.55 20.68
C ASP A 29 0.42 25.28 19.41
N HIS A 30 1.73 25.55 19.45
CA HIS A 30 2.64 25.20 18.35
C HIS A 30 2.81 23.69 18.18
N LEU A 31 2.84 22.92 19.28
CA LEU A 31 2.92 21.46 19.25
C LEU A 31 1.59 20.84 18.77
N GLU A 32 0.45 21.37 19.18
CA GLU A 32 -0.87 20.95 18.74
C GLU A 32 -1.09 21.28 17.26
N ASN A 33 -0.72 22.49 16.80
CA ASN A 33 -0.76 22.85 15.38
C ASN A 33 0.19 21.99 14.53
N LYS A 34 1.35 21.60 15.07
CA LYS A 34 2.27 20.66 14.41
C LYS A 34 1.73 19.23 14.40
N ALA A 35 0.99 18.82 15.44
CA ALA A 35 0.30 17.53 15.49
C ALA A 35 -0.90 17.49 14.54
N ALA A 36 -1.65 18.59 14.41
CA ALA A 36 -2.74 18.77 13.45
C ALA A 36 -2.21 18.79 12.01
N LYS A 37 -1.12 19.51 11.72
CA LYS A 37 -0.44 19.46 10.40
C LYS A 37 0.16 18.09 10.08
N ARG A 38 0.51 17.28 11.08
CA ARG A 38 0.96 15.89 10.89
C ARG A 38 -0.19 14.90 10.65
N LYS A 39 -1.43 15.28 10.96
CA LYS A 39 -2.64 14.46 10.74
C LYS A 39 -3.29 14.65 9.37
N ASP A 40 -2.82 15.58 8.55
CA ASP A 40 -3.33 15.80 7.17
C ASP A 40 -2.41 15.22 6.08
N GLY A 41 -1.71 14.14 6.44
CA GLY A 41 -0.91 13.33 5.54
C GLY A 41 -1.29 11.86 5.70
N ASP A 42 -2.59 11.60 5.70
CA ASP A 42 -3.17 10.26 5.73
C ASP A 42 -2.57 9.45 4.57
N LYS A 43 -1.66 8.52 4.89
CA LYS A 43 -1.04 7.60 3.92
C LYS A 43 -2.06 6.56 3.52
N TYR A 44 -3.10 7.03 2.86
CA TYR A 44 -4.14 6.20 2.30
C TYR A 44 -3.54 5.45 1.10
N HIS A 45 -3.47 4.12 1.25
CA HIS A 45 -2.86 3.14 0.33
C HIS A 45 -1.36 3.31 0.05
N ASN A 46 -0.57 2.30 0.41
CA ASN A 46 0.85 2.24 0.05
C ASN A 46 1.10 1.36 -1.18
N THR A 47 0.31 1.57 -2.23
CA THR A 47 0.34 0.75 -3.46
C THR A 47 1.71 0.73 -4.11
N ARG A 48 2.44 1.85 -4.10
CA ARG A 48 3.82 1.89 -4.59
C ARG A 48 4.77 1.00 -3.76
N HIS A 49 4.55 0.88 -2.44
CA HIS A 49 5.33 -0.04 -1.62
C HIS A 49 4.96 -1.50 -1.91
N LEU A 50 3.66 -1.81 -2.00
CA LEU A 50 3.16 -3.13 -2.39
C LEU A 50 3.81 -3.60 -3.71
N LEU A 51 3.72 -2.77 -4.75
CA LEU A 51 4.30 -3.06 -6.08
C LEU A 51 5.82 -3.26 -6.04
N LYS A 52 6.54 -2.50 -5.20
CA LYS A 52 7.99 -2.69 -5.01
C LYS A 52 8.34 -4.01 -4.33
N GLN A 53 7.49 -4.51 -3.43
CA GLN A 53 7.70 -5.77 -2.72
C GLN A 53 7.17 -6.99 -3.48
N TYR A 54 6.24 -6.79 -4.43
CA TYR A 54 5.54 -7.85 -5.15
C TYR A 54 6.45 -9.03 -5.53
N ARG A 55 7.56 -8.80 -6.26
CA ARG A 55 8.46 -9.89 -6.69
C ARG A 55 9.03 -10.71 -5.53
N LYS A 56 9.42 -10.05 -4.44
CA LYS A 56 10.00 -10.74 -3.26
C LYS A 56 8.94 -11.57 -2.55
N VAL A 57 7.74 -11.00 -2.40
CA VAL A 57 6.60 -11.66 -1.76
C VAL A 57 6.13 -12.84 -2.61
N ALA A 58 6.03 -12.65 -3.93
CA ALA A 58 5.71 -13.72 -4.88
C ALA A 58 6.68 -14.90 -4.78
N TYR A 59 7.98 -14.61 -4.74
CA TYR A 59 9.00 -15.64 -4.54
C TYR A 59 8.87 -16.33 -3.17
N ALA A 60 8.69 -15.57 -2.08
CA ALA A 60 8.53 -16.15 -0.75
C ALA A 60 7.31 -17.08 -0.67
N ILE A 61 6.18 -16.67 -1.25
CA ILE A 61 4.96 -17.48 -1.31
C ILE A 61 5.18 -18.75 -2.14
N GLN A 62 5.89 -18.66 -3.26
CA GLN A 62 6.24 -19.83 -4.06
C GLN A 62 7.07 -20.85 -3.26
N ILE A 63 8.02 -20.38 -2.45
CA ILE A 63 8.82 -21.26 -1.57
C ILE A 63 7.95 -21.88 -0.48
N SER A 64 7.09 -21.09 0.18
CA SER A 64 6.17 -21.62 1.20
C SER A 64 5.17 -22.62 0.63
N GLU A 65 4.68 -22.41 -0.59
CA GLU A 65 3.84 -23.37 -1.30
C GLU A 65 4.60 -24.67 -1.61
N ALA A 66 5.84 -24.57 -2.09
CA ALA A 66 6.65 -25.76 -2.37
C ALA A 66 6.91 -26.58 -1.08
N ASP A 67 7.28 -25.92 0.02
CA ASP A 67 7.46 -26.55 1.33
C ASP A 67 6.15 -27.18 1.86
N MET A 68 5.02 -26.47 1.71
CA MET A 68 3.71 -27.00 2.08
C MET A 68 3.34 -28.25 1.27
N ASN A 69 3.55 -28.22 -0.05
CA ASN A 69 3.27 -29.36 -0.91
C ASN A 69 4.06 -30.60 -0.50
N VAL A 70 5.35 -30.44 -0.18
CA VAL A 70 6.18 -31.57 0.28
C VAL A 70 5.65 -32.15 1.60
N ARG A 71 5.27 -31.30 2.56
CA ARG A 71 4.72 -31.75 3.86
C ARG A 71 3.39 -32.46 3.68
N MET A 72 2.51 -31.91 2.86
CA MET A 72 1.22 -32.52 2.55
C MET A 72 1.35 -33.86 1.82
N GLU A 73 2.31 -33.99 0.91
CA GLU A 73 2.59 -35.25 0.22
C GLU A 73 3.07 -36.31 1.21
N MET A 74 3.93 -35.95 2.17
CA MET A 74 4.44 -36.87 3.19
C MET A 74 3.37 -37.29 4.20
N GLU A 75 2.54 -36.35 4.69
CA GLU A 75 1.57 -36.63 5.76
C GLU A 75 0.25 -37.19 5.23
N HIS A 76 -0.17 -36.79 4.02
CA HIS A 76 -1.51 -37.07 3.49
C HIS A 76 -1.51 -37.62 2.05
N GLY A 77 -0.37 -37.73 1.38
CA GLY A 77 -0.31 -38.19 -0.02
C GLY A 77 -0.98 -37.23 -1.01
N THR A 78 -1.18 -35.97 -0.64
CA THR A 78 -1.88 -34.95 -1.44
C THR A 78 -1.07 -33.66 -1.55
N ARG A 79 -1.55 -32.69 -2.35
CA ARG A 79 -0.91 -31.38 -2.55
C ARG A 79 -1.82 -30.25 -2.09
N LEU A 80 -1.25 -29.07 -1.87
CA LEU A 80 -2.01 -27.88 -1.52
C LEU A 80 -3.06 -27.52 -2.57
N SER A 81 -2.78 -27.75 -3.86
CA SER A 81 -3.70 -27.48 -4.97
C SER A 81 -5.04 -28.22 -4.85
N THR A 82 -5.10 -29.37 -4.16
CA THR A 82 -6.37 -30.09 -3.96
C THR A 82 -7.25 -29.44 -2.90
N LEU A 83 -6.68 -28.67 -1.96
CA LEU A 83 -7.42 -27.91 -0.95
C LEU A 83 -7.95 -26.57 -1.48
N GLU A 84 -7.36 -26.02 -2.54
CA GLU A 84 -7.76 -24.73 -3.11
C GLU A 84 -9.11 -24.78 -3.82
N VAL A 85 -9.51 -25.97 -4.31
CA VAL A 85 -10.73 -26.14 -5.13
C VAL A 85 -11.94 -26.55 -4.29
N ASN A 86 -11.77 -27.36 -3.23
CA ASN A 86 -12.80 -27.70 -2.24
C ASN A 86 -12.17 -28.51 -1.09
N ALA A 87 -12.02 -27.92 0.09
CA ALA A 87 -11.47 -28.60 1.26
C ALA A 87 -12.27 -29.85 1.67
N GLU A 88 -13.60 -29.85 1.50
CA GLU A 88 -14.46 -31.01 1.79
C GLU A 88 -14.32 -32.16 0.78
N LEU A 89 -14.02 -31.87 -0.49
CA LEU A 89 -13.91 -32.88 -1.55
C LEU A 89 -12.54 -33.58 -1.56
N ALA A 90 -11.52 -32.93 -0.99
CA ALA A 90 -10.16 -33.46 -0.93
C ALA A 90 -10.00 -34.65 0.03
N GLY A 91 -10.97 -34.90 0.93
CA GLY A 91 -10.89 -35.95 1.94
C GLY A 91 -9.74 -35.77 2.95
N VAL A 92 -9.07 -34.61 2.92
CA VAL A 92 -7.96 -34.27 3.82
C VAL A 92 -8.53 -33.54 5.02
N ASP A 93 -8.71 -34.26 6.12
CA ASP A 93 -9.01 -33.65 7.40
C ASP A 93 -7.73 -33.07 8.01
N LEU A 94 -7.47 -31.79 7.73
CA LEU A 94 -6.41 -31.05 8.40
C LEU A 94 -6.82 -30.57 9.81
N SER A 95 -8.07 -30.80 10.25
CA SER A 95 -8.60 -30.18 11.47
C SER A 95 -7.78 -30.54 12.71
N GLY A 96 -7.31 -29.52 13.42
CA GLY A 96 -6.52 -29.70 14.65
C GLY A 96 -5.06 -30.13 14.43
N SER A 97 -4.60 -30.25 13.18
CA SER A 97 -3.18 -30.48 12.88
C SER A 97 -2.36 -29.19 12.96
N LYS A 98 -1.07 -29.31 13.26
CA LYS A 98 -0.13 -28.17 13.16
C LYS A 98 0.00 -27.63 11.73
N LEU A 99 -0.35 -28.45 10.73
CA LEU A 99 -0.27 -28.11 9.31
C LEU A 99 -1.41 -27.22 8.85
N GLU A 100 -2.59 -27.30 9.48
CA GLU A 100 -3.79 -26.53 9.12
C GLU A 100 -3.54 -25.03 9.08
N GLY A 101 -2.96 -24.48 10.16
CA GLY A 101 -2.69 -23.05 10.27
C GLY A 101 -1.68 -22.57 9.22
N TYR A 102 -0.67 -23.39 8.93
CA TYR A 102 0.31 -23.08 7.91
C TYR A 102 -0.30 -23.16 6.50
N ALA A 103 -1.10 -24.19 6.21
CA ALA A 103 -1.81 -24.36 4.94
C ALA A 103 -2.76 -23.19 4.65
N ARG A 104 -3.58 -22.81 5.64
CA ARG A 104 -4.47 -21.63 5.55
C ARG A 104 -3.68 -20.34 5.26
N THR A 105 -2.52 -20.18 5.88
CA THR A 105 -1.67 -18.99 5.68
C THR A 105 -1.09 -18.95 4.26
N VAL A 106 -0.61 -20.08 3.73
CA VAL A 106 -0.09 -20.17 2.37
C VAL A 106 -1.21 -19.92 1.36
N ILE A 107 -2.37 -20.57 1.51
CA ILE A 107 -3.54 -20.37 0.63
C ILE A 107 -3.97 -18.90 0.64
N ARG A 108 -4.11 -18.29 1.82
CA ARG A 108 -4.46 -16.86 1.92
C ARG A 108 -3.46 -15.99 1.19
N SER A 109 -2.16 -16.25 1.34
CA SER A 109 -1.11 -15.48 0.69
C SER A 109 -1.13 -15.64 -0.83
N LYS A 110 -1.38 -16.85 -1.35
CA LYS A 110 -1.60 -17.11 -2.78
C LYS A 110 -2.82 -16.36 -3.32
N ASN A 111 -3.95 -16.43 -2.62
CA ASN A 111 -5.15 -15.70 -3.00
C ASN A 111 -4.91 -14.19 -3.04
N MET A 112 -4.12 -13.65 -2.11
CA MET A 112 -3.73 -12.23 -2.14
C MET A 112 -2.90 -11.88 -3.37
N LEU A 113 -1.95 -12.73 -3.81
CA LEU A 113 -1.23 -12.51 -5.07
C LEU A 113 -2.17 -12.55 -6.27
N GLN A 114 -3.09 -13.52 -6.31
CA GLN A 114 -4.07 -13.64 -7.39
C GLN A 114 -4.96 -12.39 -7.49
N ILE A 115 -5.35 -11.79 -6.36
CA ILE A 115 -6.08 -10.51 -6.36
C ILE A 115 -5.25 -9.40 -7.01
N ILE A 116 -3.96 -9.33 -6.72
CA ILE A 116 -3.06 -8.32 -7.32
C ILE A 116 -2.88 -8.57 -8.82
N ASP A 117 -2.70 -9.82 -9.23
CA ASP A 117 -2.55 -10.20 -10.64
C ASP A 117 -3.83 -9.93 -11.43
N ASN A 118 -4.99 -10.21 -10.84
CA ASN A 118 -6.29 -9.87 -11.41
C ASN A 118 -6.46 -8.35 -11.51
N ALA A 119 -6.05 -7.58 -10.49
CA ALA A 119 -6.11 -6.12 -10.55
C ALA A 119 -5.23 -5.57 -11.69
N LEU A 120 -4.04 -6.13 -11.90
CA LEU A 120 -3.19 -5.79 -13.05
C LEU A 120 -3.89 -6.10 -14.38
N ASN A 121 -4.52 -7.27 -14.51
CA ASN A 121 -5.28 -7.60 -15.72
C ASN A 121 -6.49 -6.67 -15.91
N THR A 122 -7.15 -6.24 -14.84
CA THR A 122 -8.24 -5.25 -14.92
C THR A 122 -7.74 -3.90 -15.41
N VAL A 123 -6.53 -3.45 -15.03
CA VAL A 123 -5.92 -2.22 -15.60
C VAL A 123 -5.81 -2.32 -17.12
N ARG A 124 -5.51 -3.51 -17.65
CA ARG A 124 -5.40 -3.75 -19.10
C ARG A 124 -6.70 -3.49 -19.85
N MET A 125 -7.83 -3.72 -19.19
CA MET A 125 -9.17 -3.59 -19.77
C MET A 125 -9.68 -2.14 -19.79
N ASP A 126 -8.91 -1.19 -19.26
CA ASP A 126 -9.24 0.24 -19.35
C ASP A 126 -9.29 0.70 -20.83
N PRO A 127 -10.38 1.35 -21.27
CA PRO A 127 -10.63 1.65 -22.68
C PRO A 127 -9.68 2.71 -23.26
N ASP A 128 -9.05 3.54 -22.44
CA ASP A 128 -8.21 4.64 -22.91
C ASP A 128 -6.78 4.15 -23.15
N HIS A 129 -6.06 3.87 -22.07
CA HIS A 129 -4.62 3.56 -22.10
C HIS A 129 -4.31 2.22 -21.42
N GLY A 130 -5.30 1.32 -21.30
CA GLY A 130 -5.19 0.09 -20.51
C GLY A 130 -4.00 -0.79 -20.88
N GLU A 131 -3.80 -1.08 -22.17
CA GLU A 131 -2.67 -1.89 -22.64
C GLU A 131 -1.33 -1.26 -22.26
N LEU A 132 -1.16 0.04 -22.52
CA LEU A 132 0.07 0.76 -22.21
C LEU A 132 0.35 0.80 -20.70
N MET A 133 -0.68 1.08 -19.90
CA MET A 133 -0.59 1.08 -18.44
C MET A 133 -0.22 -0.30 -17.89
N TYR A 134 -0.82 -1.36 -18.45
CA TYR A 134 -0.49 -2.74 -18.14
C TYR A 134 0.98 -3.01 -18.42
N GLN A 135 1.48 -2.71 -19.62
CA GLN A 135 2.88 -2.99 -20.00
C GLN A 135 3.87 -2.24 -19.11
N VAL A 136 3.61 -0.97 -18.83
CA VAL A 136 4.44 -0.15 -17.94
C VAL A 136 4.47 -0.75 -16.53
N LEU A 137 3.33 -1.13 -15.94
CA LEU A 137 3.30 -1.79 -14.63
C LEU A 137 4.02 -3.14 -14.66
N PHE A 138 3.73 -3.95 -15.68
CA PHE A 138 4.23 -5.31 -15.79
C PHE A 138 5.76 -5.33 -15.84
N LEU A 139 6.35 -4.58 -16.77
CA LEU A 139 7.80 -4.49 -16.91
C LEU A 139 8.47 -3.91 -15.67
N THR A 140 7.83 -2.92 -15.04
CA THR A 140 8.39 -2.23 -13.86
C THR A 140 8.34 -3.08 -12.58
N TYR A 141 7.24 -3.80 -12.33
CA TYR A 141 6.97 -4.43 -11.04
C TYR A 141 6.71 -5.93 -11.09
N PHE A 142 6.06 -6.45 -12.14
CA PHE A 142 5.57 -7.84 -12.18
C PHE A 142 6.45 -8.80 -12.98
N SER A 143 7.36 -8.28 -13.81
CA SER A 143 8.32 -9.10 -14.55
C SER A 143 9.13 -10.00 -13.60
N ARG A 144 9.29 -11.28 -13.95
CA ARG A 144 9.99 -12.26 -13.10
C ARG A 144 11.40 -11.79 -12.71
N LYS A 145 12.12 -11.22 -13.67
CA LYS A 145 13.45 -10.62 -13.45
C LYS A 145 13.29 -9.12 -13.29
N LYS A 146 13.85 -8.58 -12.21
CA LYS A 146 13.90 -7.13 -12.01
C LYS A 146 14.78 -6.51 -13.11
N PRO A 147 14.29 -5.53 -13.88
CA PRO A 147 15.11 -4.83 -14.87
C PRO A 147 16.25 -4.09 -14.16
N ALA A 148 17.43 -4.08 -14.79
CA ALA A 148 18.63 -3.46 -14.22
C ALA A 148 18.46 -1.95 -14.04
N ASN A 149 17.90 -1.30 -15.06
CA ASN A 149 17.61 0.13 -15.08
C ASN A 149 16.31 0.39 -15.85
N ARG A 150 15.92 1.66 -15.94
CA ARG A 150 14.70 2.07 -16.66
C ARG A 150 14.89 2.07 -18.18
N GLU A 151 16.12 2.16 -18.68
CA GLU A 151 16.40 2.12 -20.13
C GLU A 151 16.05 0.75 -20.72
N VAL A 152 16.34 -0.34 -20.00
CA VAL A 152 15.91 -1.69 -20.40
C VAL A 152 14.37 -1.77 -20.49
N ILE A 153 13.66 -1.09 -19.60
CA ILE A 153 12.19 -1.03 -19.66
C ILE A 153 11.74 -0.25 -20.90
N LEU A 154 12.35 0.90 -21.17
CA LEU A 154 12.02 1.72 -22.34
C LEU A 154 12.31 0.99 -23.66
N ALA A 155 13.44 0.29 -23.77
CA ALA A 155 13.78 -0.50 -24.93
C ALA A 155 12.78 -1.64 -25.17
N GLU A 156 12.32 -2.28 -24.09
CA GLU A 156 11.31 -3.34 -24.18
C GLU A 156 9.92 -2.77 -24.53
N LEU A 157 9.56 -1.59 -24.02
CA LEU A 157 8.33 -0.88 -24.42
C LEU A 157 8.36 -0.48 -25.89
N ASP A 158 9.49 0.05 -26.37
CA ASP A 158 9.69 0.41 -27.78
C ASP A 158 9.54 -0.82 -28.69
N ARG A 159 10.16 -1.94 -28.31
CA ARG A 159 10.02 -3.24 -29.00
C ARG A 159 8.57 -3.71 -29.08
N GLN A 160 7.74 -3.37 -28.09
CA GLN A 160 6.32 -3.70 -28.04
C GLN A 160 5.42 -2.69 -28.76
N GLY A 161 5.99 -1.65 -29.39
CA GLY A 161 5.25 -0.63 -30.13
C GLY A 161 4.84 0.59 -29.28
N PHE A 162 5.45 0.77 -28.11
CA PHE A 162 5.20 1.90 -27.21
C PHE A 162 6.45 2.78 -27.01
N PRO A 163 6.98 3.41 -28.07
CA PRO A 163 8.12 4.32 -27.96
C PRO A 163 7.75 5.52 -27.09
N MET A 164 8.58 5.84 -26.09
CA MET A 164 8.33 6.98 -25.23
C MET A 164 9.60 7.53 -24.59
N SER A 165 9.55 8.82 -24.23
CA SER A 165 10.60 9.44 -23.42
C SER A 165 10.53 8.97 -21.96
N MET A 166 11.62 9.16 -21.22
CA MET A 166 11.67 8.89 -19.78
C MET A 166 10.59 9.65 -18.97
N VAL A 167 10.30 10.89 -19.37
CA VAL A 167 9.28 11.73 -18.71
C VAL A 167 7.89 11.16 -18.96
N THR A 168 7.60 10.80 -20.21
CA THR A 168 6.34 10.17 -20.63
C THR A 168 6.13 8.85 -19.89
N TYR A 169 7.16 8.02 -19.78
CA TYR A 169 7.14 6.80 -18.99
C TYR A 169 6.79 7.05 -17.52
N HIS A 170 7.36 8.09 -16.91
CA HIS A 170 7.02 8.45 -15.53
C HIS A 170 5.57 8.88 -15.35
N SER A 171 5.04 9.63 -16.32
CA SER A 171 3.63 10.01 -16.32
C SER A 171 2.74 8.77 -16.37
N TYR A 172 2.94 7.90 -17.37
CA TYR A 172 2.16 6.67 -17.52
C TYR A 172 2.31 5.71 -16.34
N LEU A 173 3.51 5.59 -15.76
CA LEU A 173 3.72 4.78 -14.57
C LEU A 173 2.88 5.29 -13.39
N ASN A 174 2.82 6.61 -13.18
CA ASN A 174 2.00 7.19 -12.12
C ASN A 174 0.50 7.07 -12.41
N MET A 175 0.08 7.16 -13.68
CA MET A 175 -1.30 6.89 -14.08
C MET A 175 -1.68 5.44 -13.80
N ALA A 176 -0.85 4.49 -14.22
CA ALA A 176 -1.08 3.07 -14.03
C ALA A 176 -1.07 2.67 -12.54
N ILE A 177 -0.17 3.23 -11.73
CA ILE A 177 -0.17 3.04 -10.26
C ILE A 177 -1.49 3.53 -9.65
N ARG A 178 -2.05 4.65 -10.12
CA ARG A 178 -3.35 5.15 -9.64
C ARG A 178 -4.51 4.28 -10.12
N ALA A 179 -4.45 3.75 -11.34
CA ALA A 179 -5.46 2.82 -11.84
C ALA A 179 -5.52 1.54 -10.99
N ILE A 180 -4.37 0.90 -10.75
CA ILE A 180 -4.33 -0.31 -9.92
C ILE A 180 -4.66 -0.04 -8.44
N ASP A 181 -4.31 1.14 -7.92
CA ASP A 181 -4.71 1.58 -6.57
C ASP A 181 -6.23 1.58 -6.43
N ARG A 182 -6.94 2.21 -7.37
CA ARG A 182 -8.41 2.27 -7.37
C ARG A 182 -9.06 0.90 -7.55
N ILE A 183 -8.45 0.01 -8.34
CA ILE A 183 -8.98 -1.35 -8.52
C ILE A 183 -8.81 -2.18 -7.25
N LEU A 184 -7.65 -2.07 -6.57
CA LEU A 184 -7.36 -2.83 -5.37
C LEU A 184 -8.14 -2.36 -4.15
N TRP A 185 -8.33 -1.06 -4.02
CA TRP A 185 -8.85 -0.45 -2.80
C TRP A 185 -10.21 0.24 -2.96
N GLY A 186 -10.71 0.35 -4.20
CA GLY A 186 -11.90 1.11 -4.53
C GLY A 186 -11.64 2.62 -4.65
N TYR A 187 -12.68 3.37 -5.02
CA TYR A 187 -12.66 4.84 -4.95
C TYR A 187 -12.79 5.28 -3.50
N THR A 188 -11.86 6.09 -3.04
CA THR A 188 -11.93 6.67 -1.71
C THR A 188 -12.97 7.79 -1.69
N ALA A 189 -13.50 8.12 -0.51
CA ALA A 189 -14.37 9.30 -0.36
C ALA A 189 -13.71 10.59 -0.88
N ARG A 190 -12.38 10.66 -0.86
CA ARG A 190 -11.59 11.76 -1.43
C ARG A 190 -11.62 11.76 -2.96
N ASP A 191 -11.39 10.62 -3.60
CA ASP A 191 -11.49 10.52 -5.06
C ASP A 191 -12.91 10.87 -5.52
N CYS A 192 -13.93 10.40 -4.80
CA CYS A 192 -15.31 10.77 -5.05
C CYS A 192 -15.55 12.27 -4.86
N MET A 193 -14.98 12.90 -3.83
CA MET A 193 -15.09 14.36 -3.62
C MET A 193 -14.43 15.17 -4.74
N GLU A 194 -13.27 14.75 -5.26
CA GLU A 194 -12.65 15.43 -6.41
C GLU A 194 -13.53 15.35 -7.67
N ILE A 195 -14.18 14.21 -7.89
CA ILE A 195 -15.14 14.03 -8.99
C ILE A 195 -16.38 14.92 -8.75
N ILE A 196 -16.97 14.88 -7.55
CA ILE A 196 -18.17 15.66 -7.20
C ILE A 196 -17.93 17.16 -7.37
N LYS A 197 -16.74 17.67 -7.00
CA LYS A 197 -16.37 19.08 -7.19
C LYS A 197 -16.37 19.53 -8.65
N GLN A 198 -16.25 18.63 -9.62
CA GLN A 198 -16.33 18.99 -11.05
C GLN A 198 -17.78 19.20 -11.51
N PHE A 199 -18.76 18.67 -10.76
CA PHE A 199 -20.19 18.79 -11.06
C PHE A 199 -20.91 19.85 -10.22
N LEU A 200 -20.24 20.42 -9.21
CA LEU A 200 -20.76 21.51 -8.40
C LEU A 200 -20.25 22.85 -8.97
N PRO A 201 -21.14 23.85 -9.16
CA PRO A 201 -20.78 25.18 -9.67
C PRO A 201 -19.90 25.99 -8.72
#